data_AF-A0A2N5NX45-F1
#
_entry.id   AF-A0A2N5NX45-F1
#
_cell.length_a   1.000
_cell.length_b   1.000
_cell.length_c   1.000
_cell.angle_alpha   90.00
_cell.angle_beta   90.00
_cell.angle_gamma   90.00
#
_symmetry.space_group_name_H-M   'P 1'
#
loop_
_entity.id
_entity.type
_entity.pdbx_description
1 polymer ?
#
loop_
_entity_poly.entity_id
_entity_poly.type
_entity_poly.pdbx_seq_one_letter_code
_entity_poly.pdbx_strand_id
1 'polypeptide(L)' 'MVSDISFLAYVNFEGISNLDIRKIFGLGEKEKAKASRLLTSAVDGGYIKVMDPDTAPRYKKYIPYWA' A
#
# COMPACT_ATOMS: atom_id res chain seq x y z
N MET A 1 -14.51 9.64 4.39
CA MET A 1 -13.34 10.21 3.70
C MET A 1 -12.08 9.32 3.77
N VAL A 2 -12.22 8.00 3.94
CA VAL A 2 -11.11 7.03 3.77
C VAL A 2 -11.51 5.90 2.79
N SER A 3 -12.72 5.97 2.24
CA SER A 3 -13.35 4.96 1.38
C SER A 3 -12.93 5.05 -0.10
N ASP A 4 -12.48 6.22 -0.55
CA ASP A 4 -12.47 6.51 -2.00
C ASP A 4 -11.14 6.15 -2.67
N ILE A 5 -10.07 5.98 -1.89
CA ILE A 5 -8.72 5.74 -2.43
C ILE A 5 -8.51 4.25 -2.72
N SER A 6 -9.12 3.37 -1.91
CA SER A 6 -9.21 1.94 -2.20
C SER A 6 -9.92 1.66 -3.52
N PHE A 7 -10.89 2.51 -3.88
CA PHE A 7 -11.67 2.40 -5.11
C PHE A 7 -10.87 2.82 -6.36
N LEU A 8 -10.09 3.90 -6.29
CA LEU A 8 -9.27 4.38 -7.41
C LEU A 8 -8.12 3.43 -7.79
N ALA A 9 -7.49 2.78 -6.81
CA ALA A 9 -6.48 1.75 -7.07
C ALA A 9 -7.09 0.45 -7.65
N TYR A 10 -8.33 0.12 -7.24
CA TYR A 10 -9.08 -1.01 -7.79
C TYR A 10 -9.43 -0.79 -9.27
N VAL A 11 -9.92 0.40 -9.64
CA VAL A 11 -10.38 0.70 -11.01
C VAL A 11 -9.28 0.56 -12.06
N ASN A 12 -8.02 0.84 -11.70
CA ASN A 12 -6.91 0.78 -12.65
C ASN A 12 -6.12 -0.54 -12.65
N PHE A 13 -6.41 -1.50 -11.76
CA PHE A 13 -5.61 -2.74 -11.57
C PHE A 13 -4.10 -2.50 -11.30
N GLU A 14 -3.69 -1.25 -11.13
CA GLU A 14 -2.34 -0.87 -10.80
C GLU A 14 -2.22 -0.93 -9.28
N GLY A 15 -1.72 -2.05 -8.76
CA GLY A 15 -1.48 -2.19 -7.32
C GLY A 15 -0.69 -0.99 -6.76
N ILE A 16 -1.03 -0.60 -5.54
CA ILE A 16 -0.52 0.65 -4.94
C ILE A 16 0.93 0.45 -4.51
N SER A 17 1.83 1.39 -4.85
CA SER A 17 3.22 1.32 -4.41
C SER A 17 3.43 1.95 -3.02
N ASN A 18 4.57 1.64 -2.39
CA ASN A 18 5.01 2.31 -1.16
C ASN A 18 5.08 3.84 -1.29
N LEU A 19 5.37 4.37 -2.48
CA LEU A 19 5.46 5.80 -2.73
C LEU A 19 4.07 6.45 -2.72
N ASP A 20 3.10 5.82 -3.35
CA ASP A 20 1.73 6.34 -3.44
C ASP A 20 1.07 6.36 -2.07
N ILE A 21 1.31 5.31 -1.27
CA ILE A 21 0.84 5.24 0.11
C ILE A 21 1.40 6.40 0.93
N ARG A 22 2.70 6.70 0.80
CA ARG A 22 3.30 7.86 1.50
C ARG A 22 2.65 9.17 1.08
N LYS A 23 2.37 9.35 -0.22
CA LYS A 23 1.68 10.55 -0.72
C LYS A 23 0.25 10.65 -0.19
N ILE A 24 -0.50 9.55 -0.22
CA ILE A 24 -1.90 9.47 0.27
C ILE A 24 -1.99 9.85 1.75
N PHE A 25 -1.06 9.34 2.57
CA PHE A 25 -1.02 9.63 3.99
C PHE A 25 -0.25 10.93 4.34
N GLY A 26 0.25 11.66 3.34
CA GLY A 26 1.03 12.90 3.55
C GLY A 26 2.34 12.69 4.32
N LEU A 27 2.90 11.48 4.28
CA LEU A 27 4.08 11.11 5.06
C LEU A 27 5.35 11.62 4.39
N GLY A 28 6.08 12.49 5.09
CA GLY A 28 7.35 13.04 4.64
C GLY A 28 8.51 12.04 4.78
N GLU A 29 9.70 12.45 4.33
CA GLU A 29 10.95 11.68 4.43
C GLU A 29 11.22 11.16 5.86
N LYS A 30 10.91 11.97 6.88
CA LYS A 30 11.10 11.63 8.31
C LYS A 30 10.19 10.48 8.77
N GLU A 31 9.08 10.25 8.09
CA GLU A 31 8.06 9.28 8.49
C GLU A 31 8.11 8.01 7.63
N LYS A 32 9.10 7.87 6.74
CA LYS A 32 9.30 6.68 5.91
C LYS A 32 9.28 5.37 6.70
N ALA A 33 9.91 5.37 7.88
CA ALA A 33 9.94 4.21 8.75
C ALA A 33 8.56 3.89 9.34
N LYS A 34 7.79 4.92 9.71
CA LYS A 34 6.42 4.78 10.22
C LYS A 34 5.47 4.27 9.13
N ALA A 35 5.60 4.78 7.92
CA ALA A 35 4.86 4.31 6.74
C ALA A 35 5.12 2.81 6.49
N SER A 36 6.39 2.40 6.54
CA SER A 36 6.74 1.00 6.31
C SER A 36 6.17 0.09 7.40
N ARG A 37 6.19 0.50 8.67
CA ARG A 37 5.59 -0.26 9.78
C ARG A 37 4.08 -0.39 9.63
N LEU A 38 3.38 0.70 9.29
CA LEU A 38 1.93 0.68 9.05
C LEU A 38 1.57 -0.28 7.93
N LEU A 39 2.37 -0.32 6.86
CA LEU A 39 2.14 -1.24 5.76
C LEU A 39 2.34 -2.70 6.16
N THR A 40 3.39 -2.99 6.91
CA THR A 40 3.58 -4.34 7.48
C THR A 40 2.40 -4.71 8.36
N SER A 41 1.97 -3.84 9.27
CA SER A 41 0.80 -4.10 10.11
C SER A 41 -0.51 -4.26 9.33
N ALA A 42 -0.68 -3.55 8.21
CA ALA A 42 -1.86 -3.70 7.35
C ALA A 42 -1.85 -5.01 6.57
N VAL A 43 -0.68 -5.50 6.16
CA VAL A 43 -0.50 -6.83 5.56
C VAL A 43 -0.78 -7.92 6.60
N ASP A 44 -0.15 -7.83 7.77
CA ASP A 44 -0.30 -8.80 8.86
C ASP A 44 -1.75 -8.84 9.37
N GLY A 45 -2.42 -7.68 9.40
CA GLY A 45 -3.83 -7.55 9.77
C GLY A 45 -4.81 -7.99 8.68
N GLY A 46 -4.35 -8.42 7.51
CA GLY A 46 -5.21 -8.91 6.43
C GLY A 46 -6.06 -7.84 5.76
N TYR A 47 -5.64 -6.56 5.80
CA TYR A 47 -6.32 -5.48 5.07
C TYR A 47 -5.85 -5.40 3.62
N ILE A 48 -4.57 -5.66 3.39
CA ILE A 48 -3.91 -5.65 2.08
C ILE A 48 -3.01 -6.89 1.94
N LYS A 49 -2.69 -7.27 0.71
CA LYS A 49 -1.69 -8.29 0.39
C LYS A 49 -0.72 -7.80 -0.67
N VAL A 50 0.47 -8.39 -0.70
CA VAL A 50 1.44 -8.13 -1.75
C VAL A 50 0.92 -8.73 -3.05
N MET A 51 0.86 -7.93 -4.10
CA MET A 51 0.34 -8.33 -5.41
C MET A 51 1.20 -9.42 -6.06
N ASP A 52 2.52 -9.24 -6.00
CA ASP A 52 3.50 -10.23 -6.45
C ASP A 52 4.60 -10.38 -5.38
N PRO A 53 4.65 -11.52 -4.69
CA PRO A 53 5.63 -11.77 -3.64
C PRO A 53 7.06 -11.97 -4.17
N ASP A 54 7.24 -12.32 -5.44
CA ASP A 54 8.55 -12.58 -6.06
C ASP A 54 9.21 -11.28 -6.57
N THR A 55 8.44 -10.20 -6.61
CA THR A 55 8.93 -8.89 -7.01
C THR A 55 9.86 -8.28 -5.95
N ALA A 56 10.99 -7.73 -6.40
CA ALA A 56 11.97 -7.07 -5.53
C ALA A 56 11.30 -5.99 -4.65
N PRO A 57 11.77 -5.78 -3.39
CA PRO A 57 11.12 -4.90 -2.41
C PRO A 57 10.79 -3.48 -2.90
N ARG A 58 11.59 -2.97 -3.84
CA ARG A 58 11.41 -1.65 -4.46
C ARG A 58 10.17 -1.55 -5.34
N TYR A 59 9.76 -2.65 -5.96
CA TYR A 59 8.64 -2.72 -6.89
C TYR A 59 7.41 -3.39 -6.28
N LYS A 60 7.43 -3.66 -4.97
CA LYS A 60 6.27 -4.21 -4.26
C LYS A 60 5.06 -3.31 -4.43
N LYS A 61 3.99 -3.91 -4.94
CA LYS A 61 2.67 -3.34 -5.04
C LYS A 61 1.74 -4.06 -4.08
N TYR A 62 0.76 -3.35 -3.56
CA TYR A 62 -0.25 -3.90 -2.66
C TYR A 62 -1.63 -3.80 -3.27
N ILE A 63 -2.44 -4.81 -2.99
CA ILE A 63 -3.86 -4.88 -3.35
C ILE A 63 -4.68 -5.17 -2.08
N PRO A 64 -5.98 -4.85 -2.06
CA PRO A 64 -6.85 -5.26 -0.96
C PRO A 64 -6.81 -6.77 -0.75
N TYR A 65 -6.94 -7.23 0.50
CA TYR A 65 -6.84 -8.66 0.82
C TYR A 65 -7.93 -9.51 0.12
N TRP A 66 -9.11 -8.93 -0.07
CA TRP A 66 -10.28 -9.54 -0.72
C TRP A 66 -10.21 -9.56 -2.26
N ALA A 67 -9.23 -8.88 -2.87
CA ALA A 67 -9.06 -8.81 -4.33
C ALA A 67 -8.32 -10.02 -4.89
#